data_AF-A0A3D5U6T5-F1
#
_entry.id   AF-A0A3D5U6T5-F1
#
_cell.length_a   1.000
_cell.length_b   1.000
_cell.length_c   1.000
_cell.angle_alpha   90.00
_cell.angle_beta   90.00
_cell.angle_gamma   90.00
#
_symmetry.space_group_name_H-M   'P 1'
#
loop_
_entity.id
_entity.type
_entity.pdbx_description
1 polymer ?
#
loop_
_entity_poly.entity_id
_entity_poly.type
_entity_poly.pdbx_seq_one_letter_code
_entity_poly.pdbx_strand_id
1 'polypeptide(L)'
;MKDSFIFPIIFMLILVLIFTGIISVMYRLSEARIEAYKTETYERRILGTLAQKIAETEQSSPEDIIAAYPESFHTYVREIKDDSFERKVYKAVVSDSTVAYC
;
A
#
# COMPACT_ATOMS: atom_id res chain seq x y z
N MET A 1 -22.59 31.87 39.56
CA MET A 1 -22.47 30.41 39.36
C MET A 1 -22.67 29.99 37.90
N LYS A 2 -23.60 30.58 37.12
CA LYS A 2 -23.89 30.17 35.74
C LYS A 2 -22.73 30.38 34.74
N ASP A 3 -21.95 31.46 34.90
CA ASP A 3 -20.81 31.76 34.01
C ASP A 3 -19.62 30.81 34.21
N SER A 4 -19.46 30.26 35.43
CA SER A 4 -18.38 29.32 35.77
C SER A 4 -18.54 27.95 35.10
N PHE A 5 -19.77 27.56 34.76
CA PHE A 5 -20.05 26.32 34.01
C PHE A 5 -19.89 26.50 32.49
N ILE A 6 -20.15 27.69 31.97
CA ILE A 6 -20.10 27.97 30.53
C ILE A 6 -18.65 28.06 30.02
N PHE A 7 -17.76 28.67 30.80
CA PHE A 7 -16.35 28.80 30.45
C PHE A 7 -15.65 27.46 30.12
N PRO A 8 -15.69 26.41 30.98
CA PRO A 8 -15.04 25.14 30.67
C PRO A 8 -15.68 24.42 29.47
N ILE A 9 -16.98 24.59 29.24
CA ILE A 9 -17.67 24.03 28.06
C ILE A 9 -17.17 24.68 26.78
N ILE A 10 -17.12 26.01 26.73
CA ILE A 10 -16.62 26.75 25.56
C ILE A 10 -15.13 26.44 25.33
N PHE A 11 -14.34 26.40 26.40
CA PHE A 11 -12.92 26.06 26.32
C PHE A 11 -12.71 24.65 25.75
N MET A 12 -13.48 23.66 26.21
CA MET A 12 -13.44 22.30 25.68
C MET A 12 -13.84 22.26 24.19
N LEU A 13 -14.89 22.99 23.80
CA LEU A 13 -15.30 23.08 22.39
C LEU A 13 -14.21 23.68 21.51
N ILE A 14 -13.56 24.75 21.96
CA ILE A 14 -12.44 25.38 21.24
C ILE A 14 -11.29 24.38 21.09
N LEU A 15 -10.93 23.66 22.15
CA LEU A 15 -9.91 22.63 22.07
C LEU A 15 -10.28 21.51 21.08
N VAL A 16 -11.51 21.03 21.11
CA VAL A 16 -11.98 20.01 20.15
C VAL A 16 -11.86 20.50 18.72
N LEU A 17 -12.22 21.75 18.43
CA LEU A 17 -12.07 22.36 17.11
C LEU A 17 -10.60 22.47 16.69
N ILE A 18 -9.71 22.86 17.61
CA ILE A 18 -8.26 22.91 17.35
C ILE A 18 -7.72 21.50 17.04
N PHE A 19 -8.03 20.51 17.89
CA PHE A 19 -7.55 19.14 17.71
C PHE A 19 -8.05 18.52 16.40
N THR A 20 -9.34 18.66 16.09
CA THR A 20 -9.91 18.17 14.83
C THR A 20 -9.29 18.86 13.62
N GLY A 21 -9.03 20.16 13.69
CA GLY A 21 -8.29 20.91 12.67
C GLY A 21 -6.88 20.37 12.45
N ILE A 22 -6.12 20.13 13.53
CA ILE A 22 -4.76 19.57 13.45
C ILE A 22 -4.79 18.18 12.81
N ILE A 23 -5.68 17.29 13.25
CA ILE A 23 -5.80 15.93 12.71
C ILE A 23 -6.17 15.98 11.23
N SER A 24 -7.10 16.86 10.84
CA SER A 24 -7.51 17.02 9.44
C SER A 24 -6.34 17.46 8.55
N VAL A 25 -5.50 18.38 9.02
CA VAL A 25 -4.32 18.84 8.28
C VAL A 25 -3.28 17.73 8.20
N MET A 26 -2.99 17.06 9.32
CA MET A 26 -2.04 15.93 9.34
C MET A 26 -2.46 14.82 8.39
N TYR A 27 -3.75 14.47 8.37
CA TYR A 27 -4.30 13.47 7.45
C TYR A 27 -4.08 13.90 6.00
N ARG A 28 -4.47 15.14 5.65
CA ARG A 28 -4.33 15.65 4.28
C ARG A 28 -2.88 15.69 3.80
N LEU A 29 -1.95 16.05 4.68
CA LEU A 29 -0.50 16.03 4.36
C LEU A 29 0.03 14.60 4.20
N SER A 30 -0.56 13.64 4.90
CA SER A 30 -0.11 12.24 4.89
C SER A 30 -0.83 11.38 3.84
N GLU A 31 -1.90 11.88 3.21
CA GLU A 31 -2.76 11.12 2.31
C GLU A 31 -1.96 10.47 1.17
N ALA A 32 -1.16 11.26 0.45
CA ALA A 32 -0.29 10.76 -0.62
C ALA A 32 0.70 9.71 -0.12
N ARG A 33 1.25 9.88 1.09
CA ARG A 33 2.18 8.92 1.71
C ARG A 33 1.47 7.62 2.10
N ILE A 34 0.25 7.71 2.61
CA ILE A 34 -0.59 6.56 2.97
C ILE A 34 -0.94 5.77 1.72
N GLU A 35 -1.30 6.43 0.63
CA GLU A 35 -1.63 5.79 -0.64
C GLU A 35 -0.41 5.11 -1.27
N ALA A 36 0.73 5.80 -1.29
CA ALA A 36 1.99 5.21 -1.74
C ALA A 36 2.36 3.97 -0.92
N TYR A 37 2.24 4.05 0.42
CA TYR A 37 2.50 2.92 1.31
C TYR A 37 1.56 1.73 1.08
N LYS A 38 0.26 2.00 0.86
CA LYS A 38 -0.73 0.95 0.53
C LYS A 38 -0.37 0.25 -0.77
N THR A 39 0.01 1.02 -1.79
CA THR A 39 0.41 0.51 -3.11
C THR A 39 1.67 -0.35 -2.98
N GLU A 40 2.73 0.18 -2.37
CA GLU A 40 3.99 -0.56 -2.13
C GLU A 40 3.74 -1.86 -1.35
N THR A 41 2.95 -1.80 -0.28
CA THR A 41 2.62 -2.99 0.52
C THR A 41 1.89 -4.04 -0.31
N TYR A 42 0.99 -3.61 -1.20
CA TYR A 42 0.25 -4.52 -2.06
C TYR A 42 1.16 -5.16 -3.12
N GLU A 43 2.01 -4.37 -3.78
CA GLU A 43 2.99 -4.87 -4.76
C GLU A 43 3.97 -5.87 -4.12
N ARG A 44 4.50 -5.57 -2.92
CA ARG A 44 5.37 -6.49 -2.18
C ARG A 44 4.66 -7.81 -1.83
N ARG A 45 3.35 -7.79 -1.54
CA ARG A 45 2.58 -9.02 -1.29
C ARG A 45 2.38 -9.85 -2.56
N ILE A 46 2.12 -9.20 -3.68
CA ILE A 46 2.06 -9.87 -4.99
C ILE A 46 3.41 -10.52 -5.29
N LEU A 47 4.50 -9.75 -5.16
CA LEU A 47 5.85 -10.27 -5.37
C LEU A 47 6.14 -11.44 -4.44
N GLY A 48 5.80 -11.35 -3.15
CA GLY A 48 5.97 -12.45 -2.20
C GLY A 48 5.20 -13.72 -2.59
N THR A 49 4.03 -13.57 -3.21
CA THR A 49 3.23 -14.72 -3.69
C THR A 49 3.86 -15.37 -4.92
N LEU A 50 4.46 -14.57 -5.80
CA LEU A 50 5.06 -15.02 -7.07
C LEU A 50 6.54 -15.40 -6.93
N ALA A 51 7.22 -14.93 -5.87
CA ALA A 51 8.67 -15.00 -5.69
C ALA A 51 9.20 -16.42 -5.78
N GLN A 52 8.50 -17.40 -5.21
CA GLN A 52 8.93 -18.79 -5.27
C GLN A 52 9.06 -19.31 -6.71
N LYS A 53 8.06 -19.04 -7.57
CA LYS A 53 8.09 -19.50 -8.97
C LYS A 53 9.07 -18.72 -9.84
N ILE A 54 9.28 -17.44 -9.53
CA ILE A 54 10.31 -16.64 -10.19
C ILE A 54 11.70 -17.20 -9.82
N ALA A 55 11.95 -17.41 -8.52
CA ALA A 55 13.20 -17.93 -7.98
C ALA A 55 13.56 -19.34 -8.51
N GLU A 56 12.58 -20.24 -8.63
CA GLU A 56 12.76 -21.55 -9.26
C GLU A 56 13.27 -21.45 -10.71
N THR A 57 12.83 -20.41 -11.45
CA THR A 57 13.20 -20.21 -12.85
C THR A 57 14.55 -19.52 -13.01
N GLU A 58 14.82 -18.51 -12.18
CA GLU A 58 16.06 -17.71 -12.17
C GLU A 58 17.19 -18.34 -11.34
N GLN A 59 16.98 -19.54 -10.78
CA GLN A 59 17.93 -20.25 -9.90
C GLN A 59 18.47 -19.39 -8.74
N SER A 60 17.60 -18.55 -8.18
CA SER A 60 17.89 -17.63 -7.07
C SER A 60 17.06 -18.00 -5.83
N SER A 61 17.28 -17.34 -4.69
CA SER A 61 16.41 -17.52 -3.52
C SER A 61 15.17 -16.62 -3.63
N PRO A 62 13.99 -17.07 -3.15
CA PRO A 62 12.80 -16.22 -3.07
C PRO A 62 13.03 -14.93 -2.26
N GLU A 63 13.89 -15.00 -1.24
CA GLU A 63 14.26 -13.87 -0.40
C GLU A 63 15.01 -12.79 -1.19
N ASP A 64 15.92 -13.19 -2.09
CA ASP A 64 16.63 -12.25 -2.97
C ASP A 64 15.68 -11.52 -3.92
N ILE A 65 14.70 -12.26 -4.48
CA ILE A 65 13.68 -11.68 -5.35
C ILE A 65 12.84 -10.64 -4.60
N ILE A 66 12.43 -10.93 -3.36
CA ILE A 66 11.63 -10.02 -2.53
C ILE A 66 12.46 -8.79 -2.09
N ALA A 67 13.74 -9.01 -1.73
CA ALA A 67 14.63 -7.95 -1.30
C ALA A 67 14.98 -6.96 -2.42
N ALA A 68 14.98 -7.42 -3.67
CA ALA A 68 15.22 -6.60 -4.86
C ALA A 68 14.04 -5.70 -5.28
N TYR A 69 12.96 -5.62 -4.48
CA TYR A 69 11.89 -4.65 -4.71
C TYR A 69 12.46 -3.21 -4.65
N PRO A 70 12.08 -2.30 -5.57
CA PRO A 70 10.99 -2.41 -6.56
C PRO A 70 11.39 -3.03 -7.90
N GLU A 71 12.69 -3.16 -8.20
CA GLU A 71 13.18 -3.58 -9.51
C GLU A 71 12.68 -4.97 -9.91
N SER A 72 12.67 -5.93 -8.97
CA SER A 72 12.15 -7.27 -9.24
C SER A 72 10.67 -7.30 -9.58
N PHE A 73 9.86 -6.43 -8.97
CA PHE A 73 8.44 -6.31 -9.30
C PHE A 73 8.25 -5.79 -10.72
N HIS A 74 8.95 -4.72 -11.09
CA HIS A 74 8.89 -4.18 -12.45
C HIS A 74 9.52 -5.08 -13.50
N THR A 75 10.47 -5.93 -13.12
CA THR A 75 11.09 -6.90 -14.05
C THR A 75 10.12 -8.05 -14.33
N TYR A 76 9.61 -8.70 -13.29
CA TYR A 76 8.93 -9.99 -13.41
C TYR A 76 7.41 -9.91 -13.39
N VAL A 77 6.80 -8.90 -12.76
CA VAL A 77 5.35 -8.86 -12.54
C VAL A 77 4.67 -8.02 -13.62
N ARG A 78 3.58 -8.54 -14.20
CA ARG A 78 2.73 -7.84 -15.16
C ARG A 78 1.27 -7.96 -14.76
N GLU A 79 0.52 -6.87 -14.85
CA GLU A 79 -0.93 -6.88 -14.69
C GLU A 79 -1.58 -7.48 -15.95
N ILE A 80 -2.59 -8.34 -15.75
CA ILE A 80 -3.43 -8.86 -16.82
C ILE A 80 -4.59 -7.89 -17.00
N LYS A 81 -4.60 -7.18 -18.13
CA LYS A 81 -5.68 -6.28 -18.51
C LYS A 81 -6.71 -7.05 -19.32
N ASP A 82 -7.66 -7.66 -18.63
CA ASP A 82 -8.81 -8.34 -19.21
C ASP A 82 -10.06 -7.94 -18.42
N ASP A 83 -11.09 -7.46 -19.13
CA ASP A 83 -12.34 -6.97 -18.55
C ASP A 83 -13.18 -8.09 -17.91
N SER A 84 -12.80 -9.35 -18.11
CA SER A 84 -13.46 -10.53 -17.52
C SER A 84 -13.17 -10.70 -16.03
N PHE A 85 -12.14 -10.03 -15.49
CA PHE A 85 -11.79 -10.13 -14.07
C PHE A 85 -12.36 -8.96 -13.26
N GLU A 86 -13.15 -9.27 -12.23
CA GLU A 86 -13.66 -8.26 -11.29
C GLU A 86 -12.55 -7.61 -10.43
N ARG A 87 -11.36 -8.22 -10.40
CA ARG A 87 -10.20 -7.77 -9.61
C ARG A 87 -8.97 -7.74 -10.49
N LYS A 88 -8.00 -6.92 -10.09
CA LYS A 88 -6.67 -6.91 -10.72
C LYS A 88 -6.01 -8.27 -10.53
N VAL A 89 -5.60 -8.88 -11.64
CA VAL A 89 -4.87 -10.15 -11.67
C VAL A 89 -3.47 -9.87 -12.20
N TYR A 90 -2.49 -10.55 -11.63
CA TYR A 90 -1.09 -10.40 -11.97
C TYR A 90 -0.51 -11.73 -12.46
N LYS A 91 0.52 -11.63 -13.29
CA LYS A 91 1.30 -12.76 -13.75
C LYS A 91 2.79 -12.48 -13.56
N ALA A 92 3.54 -13.54 -13.28
CA ALA A 92 4.99 -13.53 -13.30
C ALA A 92 5.49 -13.96 -14.68
N VAL A 93 6.33 -13.14 -15.30
CA VAL A 93 6.94 -13.39 -16.61
C VAL A 93 8.47 -13.43 -16.44
N VAL A 94 9.07 -14.54 -16.87
CA VAL A 94 10.52 -14.77 -16.85
C VAL A 94 10.93 -15.28 -18.21
N SER A 95 11.91 -14.65 -18.86
CA SER A 95 12.41 -15.05 -20.19
C SER A 95 11.28 -15.32 -21.22
N ASP A 96 10.33 -14.37 -21.34
CA ASP A 96 9.14 -14.42 -22.21
C ASP A 96 8.13 -15.54 -21.93
N SER A 97 8.33 -16.33 -20.87
CA SER A 97 7.39 -17.34 -20.41
C SER A 97 6.64 -16.89 -19.16
N THR A 98 5.34 -17.20 -19.09
CA THR A 98 4.56 -16.95 -17.88
C THR A 98 4.71 -18.12 -16.90
N VAL A 99 5.23 -17.86 -15.71
CA VAL A 99 5.60 -18.89 -14.73
C VAL A 99 4.61 -19.01 -13.58
N ALA A 100 3.81 -17.97 -13.30
CA ALA A 100 2.80 -17.98 -12.24
C ALA A 100 1.73 -16.88 -12.44
N TYR A 101 0.63 -17.00 -11.70
CA TYR A 101 -0.50 -16.07 -11.67
C TYR A 101 -0.94 -15.82 -10.22
N CYS A 102 -1.43 -14.61 -9.91
CA CYS A 102 -2.11 -14.33 -8.64
C CYS A 102 -3.21 -13.27 -8.78
#